data_AF-A0A8C6QXU7-F1
#
_entry.id   AF-A0A8C6QXU7-F1
#
_cell.length_a   1.000
_cell.length_b   1.000
_cell.length_c   1.000
_cell.angle_alpha   90.00
_cell.angle_beta   90.00
_cell.angle_gamma   90.00
#
_symmetry.space_group_name_H-M   'P 1'
#
loop_
_entity.id
_entity.type
_entity.pdbx_description
1 polymer ?
#
loop_
_entity_poly.entity_id
_entity_poly.type
_entity_poly.pdbx_seq_one_letter_code
_entity_poly.pdbx_strand_id
1 'polypeptide(L)'
;MSATPESLSSCRLDEYRSARHCCKLCPAGEHVGESCVSPHTQGECAKCEPGTFTKSANGLDSCLLCSTCGDGVPRRPPSSRNAALQRTQCVVQLLQ
;
A
#
# COMPACT_ATOMS: atom_id res chain seq x y z
N MET A 1 34.22 -18.13 -0.97
CA MET A 1 32.83 -18.41 -0.59
C MET A 1 32.62 -17.74 0.75
N SER A 2 31.77 -16.78 1.01
CA SER A 2 30.91 -15.89 0.24
C SER A 2 30.69 -14.71 1.20
N ALA A 3 30.74 -13.46 0.72
CA ALA A 3 30.38 -12.34 1.57
C ALA A 3 28.92 -12.52 2.01
N THR A 4 28.65 -12.60 3.32
CA THR A 4 27.30 -12.38 3.86
C THR A 4 27.33 -11.14 4.75
N PRO A 5 27.33 -9.93 4.17
CA PRO A 5 26.85 -8.77 4.88
C PRO A 5 25.32 -8.75 4.68
N GLU A 6 24.56 -8.91 5.74
CA GLU A 6 23.26 -8.24 5.94
C GLU A 6 22.79 -8.58 7.36
N SER A 7 23.53 -8.06 8.33
CA SER A 7 22.87 -7.60 9.54
C SER A 7 21.97 -6.43 9.12
N LEU A 8 20.70 -6.66 8.76
CA LEU A 8 19.60 -5.69 8.88
C LEU A 8 18.23 -6.39 8.72
N SER A 9 17.51 -6.42 9.82
CA SER A 9 16.21 -7.01 10.09
C SER A 9 15.03 -6.38 9.31
N SER A 10 15.02 -6.49 7.98
CA SER A 10 13.88 -6.05 7.16
C SER A 10 13.44 -7.11 6.16
N CYS A 11 12.14 -7.14 5.89
CA CYS A 11 11.55 -8.03 4.91
C CYS A 11 11.99 -7.70 3.48
N ARG A 12 11.76 -8.62 2.53
CA ARG A 12 12.01 -8.36 1.10
C ARG A 12 11.12 -7.22 0.61
N LEU A 13 11.46 -6.65 -0.55
CA LEU A 13 10.70 -5.53 -1.14
C LEU A 13 9.24 -5.91 -1.48
N ASP A 14 8.97 -7.19 -1.72
CA ASP A 14 7.65 -7.77 -1.99
C ASP A 14 6.97 -8.33 -0.73
N GLU A 15 7.47 -7.96 0.45
CA GLU A 15 7.00 -8.44 1.74
C GLU A 15 6.82 -7.28 2.74
N TYR A 16 5.93 -7.49 3.71
CA TYR A 16 5.75 -6.63 4.87
C TYR A 16 6.08 -7.38 6.16
N ARG A 17 6.41 -6.64 7.20
CA ARG A 17 6.68 -7.20 8.53
C ARG A 17 5.35 -7.37 9.26
N SER A 18 4.98 -8.60 9.59
CA SER A 18 3.90 -8.88 10.55
C SER A 18 4.50 -9.52 11.80
N ALA A 19 4.29 -8.93 12.98
CA ALA A 19 4.86 -9.40 14.24
C ALA A 19 6.36 -9.78 14.16
N ARG A 20 6.68 -11.09 14.08
CA ARG A 20 8.06 -11.63 14.09
C ARG A 20 8.56 -12.17 12.75
N HIS A 21 7.74 -12.19 11.70
CA HIS A 21 8.13 -12.71 10.39
C HIS A 21 7.71 -11.78 9.25
N CYS A 22 8.16 -12.12 8.05
CA CYS A 22 7.82 -11.40 6.83
C CYS A 22 6.67 -12.12 6.12
N CYS A 23 5.69 -11.36 5.65
CA CYS A 23 4.53 -11.85 4.92
C CYS A 23 4.53 -11.25 3.52
N LYS A 24 4.00 -11.95 2.52
CA LYS A 24 3.82 -11.41 1.17
C LYS A 24 2.76 -10.32 1.17
N LEU A 25 2.98 -9.27 0.39
CA LEU A 25 2.05 -8.15 0.23
C LEU A 25 0.70 -8.62 -0.37
N CYS A 26 -0.37 -7.90 -0.04
CA CYS A 26 -1.67 -7.98 -0.74
C CYS A 26 -1.61 -7.19 -2.05
N PRO A 27 -2.35 -7.59 -3.11
CA PRO A 27 -2.35 -6.89 -4.38
C PRO A 27 -3.04 -5.51 -4.30
N ALA A 28 -2.95 -4.75 -5.40
CA ALA A 28 -3.68 -3.48 -5.52
C ALA A 28 -5.20 -3.70 -5.50
N GLY A 29 -5.93 -2.80 -4.83
CA GLY A 29 -7.37 -2.95 -4.59
C GLY A 29 -7.74 -3.78 -3.36
N GLU A 30 -6.74 -4.28 -2.63
CA GLU A 30 -6.90 -5.06 -1.40
C GLU A 30 -6.02 -4.53 -0.27
N HIS A 31 -6.36 -4.89 0.96
CA HIS A 31 -5.60 -4.67 2.19
C HIS A 31 -5.48 -5.97 2.99
N VAL A 32 -4.61 -6.00 4.01
CA VAL A 32 -4.46 -7.15 4.90
C VAL A 32 -5.71 -7.25 5.77
N GLY A 33 -6.46 -8.36 5.60
CA GLY A 33 -7.55 -8.74 6.49
C GLY A 33 -7.01 -9.57 7.65
N GLU A 34 -6.28 -10.65 7.33
CA GLU A 34 -5.55 -11.47 8.30
C GLU A 34 -4.08 -11.58 7.90
N SER A 35 -3.19 -11.43 8.87
CA SER A 35 -1.74 -11.61 8.64
C SER A 35 -1.39 -13.07 8.33
N CYS A 36 -0.27 -13.29 7.65
CA CYS A 36 0.22 -14.64 7.42
C CYS A 36 0.61 -15.33 8.74
N VAL A 37 0.37 -16.65 8.84
CA VAL A 37 0.82 -17.47 9.99
C VAL A 37 2.19 -18.09 9.73
N SER A 38 2.50 -18.37 8.46
CA SER A 38 3.76 -18.95 8.03
C SER A 38 4.66 -17.85 7.41
N PRO A 39 5.96 -17.80 7.73
CA PRO A 39 6.87 -16.85 7.09
C PRO A 39 6.86 -16.97 5.58
N HIS A 40 6.99 -15.83 4.90
CA HIS A 40 7.07 -15.68 3.46
C HIS A 40 5.81 -16.16 2.70
N THR A 41 4.67 -16.31 3.38
CA THR A 41 3.38 -16.59 2.75
C THR A 41 2.49 -15.36 2.73
N GLN A 42 1.45 -15.39 1.89
CA GLN A 42 0.40 -14.38 1.91
C GLN A 42 -0.59 -14.74 3.02
N GLY A 43 -1.07 -13.73 3.74
CA GLY A 43 -2.21 -13.86 4.64
C GLY A 43 -3.53 -13.78 3.88
N GLU A 44 -4.61 -13.47 4.57
CA GLU A 44 -5.89 -13.17 3.95
C GLU A 44 -5.93 -11.69 3.53
N CYS A 45 -6.23 -11.44 2.26
CA CYS A 45 -6.39 -10.11 1.71
C CYS A 45 -7.86 -9.80 1.48
N ALA A 46 -8.33 -8.66 1.97
CA ALA A 46 -9.71 -8.19 1.84
C ALA A 46 -9.79 -7.05 0.82
N LYS A 47 -10.88 -7.03 0.04
CA LYS A 47 -11.12 -5.97 -0.97
C LYS A 47 -11.34 -4.61 -0.31
N CYS A 48 -10.87 -3.56 -0.97
CA CYS A 48 -11.20 -2.21 -0.56
C CYS A 48 -12.69 -1.92 -0.72
N GLU A 49 -13.28 -1.34 0.33
CA GLU A 49 -14.66 -0.85 0.30
C GLU A 49 -14.82 0.33 -0.67
N PRO A 50 -16.01 0.54 -1.23
CA PRO A 50 -16.30 1.71 -2.07
C PRO A 50 -15.88 3.02 -1.41
N GLY A 51 -15.18 3.88 -2.15
CA GLY A 51 -14.62 5.13 -1.62
C GLY A 51 -13.23 4.98 -0.99
N THR A 52 -12.64 3.79 -1.02
CA THR A 52 -11.24 3.53 -0.62
C THR A 52 -10.47 2.80 -1.72
N PHE A 53 -9.13 2.86 -1.66
CA PHE A 53 -8.26 2.24 -2.65
C PHE A 53 -6.86 1.91 -2.12
N THR A 54 -6.18 0.98 -2.79
CA THR A 54 -4.72 0.79 -2.72
C THR A 54 -4.18 0.72 -4.15
N LYS A 55 -3.19 1.56 -4.48
CA LYS A 55 -2.67 1.68 -5.85
C LYS A 55 -1.77 0.52 -6.27
N SER A 56 -1.15 -0.13 -5.31
CA SER A 56 -0.05 -1.09 -5.54
C SER A 56 -0.09 -2.16 -4.47
N ALA A 57 0.73 -3.20 -4.65
CA ALA A 57 0.87 -4.24 -3.65
C ALA A 57 1.33 -3.62 -2.31
N ASN A 58 0.71 -4.02 -1.22
CA ASN A 58 0.85 -3.36 0.07
C ASN A 58 0.68 -4.33 1.25
N GLY A 59 1.08 -3.89 2.45
CA GLY A 59 0.85 -4.59 3.71
C GLY A 59 0.08 -3.71 4.69
N LEU A 60 -0.89 -2.92 4.19
CA LEU A 60 -1.71 -2.03 5.01
C LEU A 60 -2.84 -2.81 5.66
N ASP A 61 -3.19 -2.46 6.90
CA ASP A 61 -4.35 -3.05 7.59
C ASP A 61 -5.69 -2.49 7.08
N SER A 62 -5.67 -1.40 6.31
CA SER A 62 -6.85 -0.80 5.68
C SER A 62 -6.51 -0.05 4.39
N CYS A 63 -7.51 0.10 3.52
CA CYS A 63 -7.38 0.87 2.28
C CYS A 63 -7.36 2.39 2.53
N LEU A 64 -6.75 3.13 1.61
CA LEU A 64 -6.64 4.59 1.69
C LEU A 64 -7.94 5.25 1.22
N LEU A 65 -8.41 6.30 1.92
CA LEU A 65 -9.59 7.04 1.46
C LEU A 65 -9.33 7.72 0.11
N CYS A 66 -10.30 7.62 -0.79
CA CYS A 66 -10.35 8.45 -1.98
C CYS A 66 -10.50 9.92 -1.57
N SER A 67 -9.51 10.74 -1.90
CA SER A 67 -9.65 12.18 -1.74
C SER A 67 -10.52 12.69 -2.88
N THR A 68 -11.76 13.08 -2.58
CA THR A 68 -12.54 13.86 -3.55
C THR A 68 -11.87 15.22 -3.71
N CYS A 69 -11.47 15.57 -4.93
CA CYS A 69 -11.19 16.96 -5.24
C CYS A 69 -12.53 17.68 -5.20
N GLY A 70 -12.97 18.16 -4.03
CA GLY A 70 -14.14 19.01 -3.94
C GLY A 70 -13.92 20.26 -4.80
N ASP A 71 -14.95 20.69 -5.52
CA ASP A 71 -14.93 21.83 -6.46
C ASP A 71 -14.53 23.18 -5.83
N GLY A 72 -14.22 23.21 -4.52
CA GLY A 72 -13.87 24.41 -3.76
C GLY A 72 -12.49 24.40 -3.07
N VAL A 73 -11.60 23.42 -3.32
CA VAL A 73 -10.24 23.44 -2.74
C VAL A 73 -9.28 24.19 -3.68
N PRO A 74 -8.75 25.37 -3.31
CA PRO A 74 -7.76 26.05 -4.12
C PRO A 74 -6.52 25.15 -4.25
N ARG A 75 -6.07 24.93 -5.49
CA ARG A 75 -4.83 24.20 -5.78
C ARG A 75 -3.70 24.90 -5.03
N ARG A 76 -3.23 24.31 -3.92
CA ARG A 76 -2.07 24.85 -3.21
C ARG A 76 -0.86 24.73 -4.16
N PRO A 77 -0.09 25.82 -4.41
CA PRO A 77 1.09 25.71 -5.23
C PRO A 77 2.12 24.77 -4.56
N PRO A 78 2.86 23.97 -5.35
CA PRO A 78 3.74 22.94 -4.81
C PRO A 78 4.97 23.59 -4.16
N SER A 79 4.97 23.74 -2.83
CA SER A 79 6.16 24.11 -2.05
C SER A 79 6.74 22.94 -1.27
N SER A 80 6.68 21.73 -1.81
CA SER A 80 7.51 20.63 -1.32
C SER A 80 7.94 19.75 -2.48
N ARG A 81 9.25 19.56 -2.63
CA ARG A 81 9.95 19.01 -3.82
C ARG A 81 9.62 17.53 -4.11
N ASN A 82 8.59 16.96 -3.48
CA ASN A 82 8.13 15.59 -3.68
C ASN A 82 6.60 15.47 -3.91
N ALA A 83 5.94 16.52 -4.41
CA ALA A 83 4.49 16.52 -4.69
C ALA A 83 4.12 16.07 -6.12
N ALA A 84 4.92 15.18 -6.73
CA ALA A 84 4.67 14.69 -8.09
C ALA A 84 3.82 13.41 -8.16
N LEU A 85 3.43 12.81 -7.03
CA LEU A 85 2.63 11.57 -6.99
C LEU A 85 1.17 11.74 -6.55
N GLN A 86 0.72 12.97 -6.24
CA GLN A 86 -0.67 13.25 -5.89
C GLN A 86 -1.52 13.70 -7.09
N ARG A 87 -1.06 13.46 -8.33
CA ARG A 87 -1.83 13.75 -9.53
C ARG A 87 -2.78 12.58 -9.83
N THR A 88 -4.06 12.82 -9.56
CA THR A 88 -5.18 12.35 -10.39
C THR A 88 -5.63 10.89 -10.26
N GLN A 89 -5.57 10.27 -9.08
CA GLN A 89 -6.06 8.89 -8.93
C GLN A 89 -7.38 8.77 -8.18
N CYS A 90 -8.35 9.63 -8.51
CA CYS A 90 -9.77 9.48 -8.09
C CYS A 90 -10.75 9.70 -9.25
N VAL A 91 -10.39 9.29 -10.48
CA VAL A 91 -11.35 9.22 -11.61
C VAL A 91 -11.56 7.79 -12.13
N VAL A 92 -10.77 6.82 -11.67
CA VAL A 92 -10.80 5.45 -12.24
C VAL A 92 -11.88 4.56 -11.61
N GLN A 93 -12.50 4.95 -10.49
CA GLN A 93 -13.40 4.07 -9.73
C GLN A 93 -14.90 4.24 -10.04
N LEU A 94 -15.27 4.97 -11.10
CA LEU A 94 -16.67 5.14 -11.54
C LEU A 94 -16.99 4.50 -12.91
N LEU A 95 -16.05 3.78 -13.55
CA LEU A 95 -16.26 3.20 -14.88
C LEU A 95 -15.79 1.74 -15.04
N GLN A 96 -15.95 0.92 -14.01
CA GLN A 96 -16.06 -0.54 -14.19
C GLN A 96 -17.35 -1.05 -13.56
#